data_AF-A0A559M2E1-F1
#
_entry.id   AF-A0A559M2E1-F1
#
_cell.length_a   1.000
_cell.length_b   1.000
_cell.length_c   1.000
_cell.angle_alpha   90.00
_cell.angle_beta   90.00
_cell.angle_gamma   90.00
#
_symmetry.space_group_name_H-M   'P 1'
#
loop_
_entity.id
_entity.type
_entity.pdbx_description
1 polymer ?
#
loop_
_entity_poly.entity_id
_entity_poly.type
_entity_poly.pdbx_seq_one_letter_code
_entity_poly.pdbx_strand_id
1 'polypeptide(L)'
;MDISDILQDLNRDRDPFADDDYDDGRPSGQTDLQALTRAWINERGAAELLPYAPHPPSPPLANPSSYPKDDLIERATNRIKAQIEKVEEMTGDMDPKTNFSLIIIQTEVERWKFIIRSILRARIAKIDKHTLYYLSTPELQTRLSETEI
;
A
#
# COMPACT_ATOMS: atom_id res chain seq x y z
N MET A 1 -26.74 23.84 3.16
CA MET A 1 -25.36 23.39 2.89
C MET A 1 -25.44 22.47 1.70
N ASP A 2 -24.74 22.82 0.63
CA ASP A 2 -24.72 22.06 -0.61
C ASP A 2 -23.56 21.05 -0.57
N ILE A 3 -23.66 19.95 -1.30
CA ILE A 3 -22.58 18.93 -1.39
C ILE A 3 -21.29 19.59 -1.90
N SER A 4 -21.43 20.58 -2.76
CA SER A 4 -20.34 21.41 -3.29
C SER A 4 -19.56 22.13 -2.18
N ASP A 5 -20.21 22.62 -1.13
CA ASP A 5 -19.55 23.31 0.00
C ASP A 5 -18.69 22.34 0.80
N ILE A 6 -19.17 21.11 0.99
CA ILE A 6 -18.47 20.04 1.72
C ILE A 6 -17.26 19.56 0.91
N LEU A 7 -17.44 19.39 -0.41
CA LEU A 7 -16.34 19.01 -1.30
C LEU A 7 -15.27 20.09 -1.37
N GLN A 8 -15.63 21.37 -1.34
CA GLN A 8 -14.66 22.47 -1.38
C GLN A 8 -13.84 22.59 -0.09
N ASP A 9 -14.42 22.23 1.06
CA ASP A 9 -13.73 22.17 2.35
C ASP A 9 -12.80 20.95 2.44
N LEU A 10 -13.22 19.80 1.87
CA LEU A 10 -12.37 18.61 1.72
C LEU A 10 -11.24 18.78 0.69
N ASN A 11 -11.49 19.55 -0.37
CA ASN A 11 -10.51 19.82 -1.43
C ASN A 11 -9.44 20.85 -1.01
N ARG A 12 -9.57 21.45 0.19
CA ARG A 12 -8.52 22.24 0.83
C ARG A 12 -7.48 21.29 1.48
N ASP A 13 -6.52 20.89 0.65
CA ASP A 13 -5.13 20.58 1.04
C ASP A 13 -4.81 19.39 1.96
N ARG A 14 -5.71 18.41 2.16
CA ARG A 14 -5.32 17.16 2.84
C ARG A 14 -5.72 15.95 2.02
N ASP A 15 -4.77 15.36 1.29
CA ASP A 15 -4.85 13.93 0.95
C ASP A 15 -5.13 13.21 2.27
N PRO A 16 -6.26 12.49 2.42
CA PRO A 16 -6.57 11.84 3.67
C PRO A 16 -5.46 10.85 4.06
N PHE A 17 -4.69 10.33 3.09
CA PHE A 17 -3.53 9.46 3.28
C PHE A 17 -2.18 10.20 3.26
N ALA A 18 -2.15 11.53 3.17
CA ALA A 18 -0.92 12.28 3.43
C ALA A 18 -0.54 12.08 4.89
N ASP A 19 0.76 11.88 5.13
CA ASP A 19 1.29 11.91 6.48
C ASP A 19 1.13 13.34 7.01
N ASP A 20 0.61 13.48 8.23
CA ASP A 20 0.51 14.77 8.91
C ASP A 20 1.90 15.33 9.26
N ASP A 21 2.91 14.45 9.30
CA ASP A 21 4.33 14.79 9.31
C ASP A 21 4.84 14.92 7.87
N TYR A 22 5.16 16.15 7.46
CA TYR A 22 5.87 16.41 6.21
C TYR A 22 7.31 15.85 6.32
N ASP A 23 7.49 14.61 5.88
CA ASP A 23 8.80 14.01 5.61
C ASP A 23 9.06 14.09 4.11
N ASP A 24 9.89 15.07 3.71
CA ASP A 24 10.29 15.35 2.33
C ASP A 24 10.99 14.17 1.63
N GLY A 25 11.36 13.11 2.37
CA GLY A 25 11.89 11.86 1.84
C GLY A 25 10.88 10.74 1.63
N ARG A 26 9.64 10.83 2.15
CA ARG A 26 8.63 9.77 2.05
C ARG A 26 7.71 9.94 0.84
N PRO A 27 7.39 8.86 0.10
CA PRO A 27 6.41 8.94 -0.97
C PRO A 27 5.02 9.26 -0.41
N SER A 28 4.28 10.13 -1.10
CA SER A 28 2.89 10.48 -0.75
C SER A 28 1.96 9.26 -0.79
N GLY A 29 0.84 9.33 -0.07
CA GLY A 29 -0.20 8.29 -0.12
C GLY A 29 -0.70 8.02 -1.54
N GLN A 30 -0.85 9.06 -2.36
CA GLN A 30 -1.19 8.93 -3.78
C GLN A 30 -0.12 8.18 -4.59
N THR A 31 1.17 8.45 -4.33
CA THR A 31 2.29 7.75 -4.98
C THR A 31 2.27 6.26 -4.61
N ASP A 32 2.04 5.95 -3.33
CA ASP A 32 1.96 4.57 -2.83
C ASP A 32 0.78 3.82 -3.46
N LEU A 33 -0.38 4.47 -3.59
CA LEU A 33 -1.54 3.87 -4.24
C LEU A 33 -1.30 3.58 -5.72
N GLN A 34 -0.60 4.47 -6.44
CA GLN A 34 -0.20 4.22 -7.82
C GLN A 34 0.77 3.05 -7.92
N ALA A 35 1.77 2.99 -7.04
CA ALA A 35 2.73 1.90 -6.98
C ALA A 35 2.05 0.57 -6.65
N LEU A 36 1.11 0.55 -5.69
CA LEU A 36 0.31 -0.63 -5.34
C LEU A 36 -0.55 -1.10 -6.52
N THR A 37 -1.20 -0.17 -7.21
CA THR A 37 -2.02 -0.50 -8.38
C THR A 37 -1.17 -1.12 -9.48
N ARG A 38 0.02 -0.58 -9.73
CA ARG A 38 0.97 -1.14 -10.70
C ARG A 38 1.48 -2.52 -10.28
N ALA A 39 1.84 -2.69 -9.02
CA ALA A 39 2.25 -3.98 -8.47
C ALA A 39 1.12 -5.02 -8.61
N TRP A 40 -0.12 -4.63 -8.32
CA TRP A 40 -1.31 -5.47 -8.46
C TRP A 40 -1.56 -5.94 -9.89
N ILE A 41 -1.50 -5.02 -10.86
CA ILE A 41 -1.66 -5.36 -12.29
C ILE A 41 -0.54 -6.30 -12.73
N ASN A 42 0.71 -5.97 -12.40
CA ASN A 42 1.88 -6.75 -12.79
C ASN A 42 1.85 -8.17 -12.20
N GLU A 43 1.58 -8.29 -10.89
CA GLU A 43 1.55 -9.58 -10.21
C GLU A 43 0.45 -10.48 -10.79
N ARG A 44 -0.72 -9.93 -11.13
CA ARG A 44 -1.78 -10.71 -11.77
C ARG A 44 -1.51 -11.05 -13.23
N GLY A 45 -0.77 -10.20 -13.94
CA GLY A 45 -0.42 -10.40 -15.35
C GLY A 45 0.77 -11.34 -15.58
N ALA A 46 1.66 -11.46 -14.60
CA ALA A 46 2.83 -12.32 -14.69
C ALA A 46 2.50 -13.78 -14.37
N ALA A 47 3.07 -14.72 -15.15
CA ALA A 47 2.96 -16.15 -14.87
C ALA A 47 3.86 -16.58 -13.69
N GLU A 48 5.05 -15.99 -13.60
CA GLU A 48 5.99 -16.20 -12.50
C GLU A 48 5.73 -15.24 -11.33
N LEU A 49 6.21 -15.62 -10.13
CA LEU A 49 6.19 -14.77 -8.94
C LEU A 49 7.18 -13.61 -9.14
N LEU A 50 6.70 -12.38 -9.01
CA LEU A 50 7.56 -11.20 -9.09
C LEU A 50 8.32 -11.00 -7.77
N PRO A 51 9.46 -10.29 -7.78
CA PRO A 51 10.15 -9.90 -6.56
C PRO A 51 9.20 -9.16 -5.59
N TYR A 52 9.22 -9.54 -4.30
CA TYR A 52 8.37 -8.92 -3.26
C TYR A 52 8.66 -7.43 -3.10
N ALA A 53 9.93 -7.04 -3.20
CA ALA A 53 10.35 -5.65 -3.34
C ALA A 53 10.94 -5.43 -4.75
N PRO A 54 10.64 -4.31 -5.43
CA PRO A 54 11.22 -4.00 -6.72
C PRO A 54 12.75 -4.08 -6.67
N HIS A 55 13.32 -4.68 -7.72
CA HIS A 55 14.76 -4.84 -7.90
C HIS A 55 15.45 -3.48 -7.72
N PRO A 56 16.63 -3.43 -7.06
CA PRO A 56 17.37 -2.19 -6.87
C PRO A 56 17.58 -1.43 -8.17
N PRO A 57 17.64 -0.08 -8.13
CA PRO A 57 17.94 0.71 -9.31
C PRO A 57 19.24 0.21 -9.95
N SER A 58 19.26 0.12 -11.28
CA SER A 58 20.50 -0.10 -12.04
C SER A 58 21.13 1.25 -12.38
N PRO A 59 22.42 1.49 -12.11
CA PRO A 59 23.40 0.53 -11.58
C PRO A 59 23.24 0.31 -10.06
N PRO A 60 23.63 -0.89 -9.57
CA PRO A 60 23.56 -1.18 -8.16
C PRO A 60 24.34 -0.15 -7.34
N LEU A 61 23.71 0.42 -6.30
CA LEU A 61 24.37 1.25 -5.30
C LEU A 61 25.54 0.48 -4.68
N ALA A 62 26.61 1.19 -4.34
CA ALA A 62 27.87 0.63 -3.84
C ALA A 62 27.72 -0.25 -2.59
N ASN A 63 26.58 -0.16 -1.90
CA ASN A 63 26.24 -1.01 -0.78
C ASN A 63 24.85 -1.65 -0.95
N PRO A 64 24.77 -2.95 -1.28
CA PRO A 64 23.49 -3.67 -1.39
C PRO A 64 22.66 -3.74 -0.11
N SER A 65 23.28 -3.60 1.08
CA SER A 65 22.53 -3.54 2.35
C SER A 65 21.92 -2.16 2.62
N SER A 66 22.20 -1.16 1.78
CA SER A 66 21.61 0.18 1.84
C SER A 66 20.42 0.38 0.90
N TYR A 67 20.05 -0.64 0.09
CA TYR A 67 18.80 -0.54 -0.64
C TYR A 67 17.66 -0.44 0.37
N PRO A 68 16.77 0.56 0.22
CA PRO A 68 15.47 0.43 0.84
C PRO A 68 14.90 -0.89 0.32
N LYS A 69 14.69 -1.89 1.20
CA LYS A 69 13.67 -2.89 0.92
C LYS A 69 12.44 -2.04 0.66
N ASP A 70 12.04 -1.85 -0.60
CA ASP A 70 10.94 -0.97 -0.93
C ASP A 70 9.69 -1.62 -0.37
N ASP A 71 9.42 -1.19 0.85
CA ASP A 71 8.43 -1.79 1.72
C ASP A 71 7.09 -1.12 1.43
N LEU A 72 6.68 -1.22 0.17
CA LEU A 72 5.44 -0.64 -0.30
C LEU A 72 4.24 -1.24 0.44
N ILE A 73 4.28 -2.55 0.70
CA ILE A 73 3.20 -3.26 1.38
C ILE A 73 3.16 -2.91 2.87
N GLU A 74 4.27 -2.89 3.62
CA GLU A 74 4.20 -2.49 5.04
C GLU A 74 4.01 -0.98 5.21
N ARG A 75 4.59 -0.09 4.38
CA ARG A 75 4.19 1.33 4.35
C ARG A 75 2.69 1.50 4.13
N ALA A 76 2.14 0.86 3.11
CA ALA A 76 0.71 0.96 2.84
C ALA A 76 -0.15 0.38 3.98
N THR A 77 0.31 -0.71 4.61
CA THR A 77 -0.35 -1.30 5.77
C THR A 77 -0.33 -0.33 6.97
N ASN A 78 0.78 0.38 7.18
CA ASN A 78 0.91 1.38 8.24
C ASN A 78 0.02 2.61 7.98
N ARG A 79 -0.06 3.09 6.73
CA ARG A 79 -1.01 4.14 6.32
C ARG A 79 -2.47 3.72 6.60
N ILE A 80 -2.83 2.48 6.26
CA ILE A 80 -4.18 1.93 6.55
C ILE A 80 -4.46 1.92 8.06
N LYS A 81 -3.51 1.50 8.89
CA LYS A 81 -3.67 1.49 10.36
C LYS A 81 -3.93 2.90 10.89
N ALA A 82 -3.11 3.87 10.48
CA ALA A 82 -3.28 5.28 10.88
C ALA A 82 -4.65 5.84 10.45
N GLN A 83 -5.15 5.50 9.26
CA GLN A 83 -6.48 5.92 8.83
C GLN A 83 -7.61 5.27 9.63
N ILE A 84 -7.45 4.00 10.05
CA ILE A 84 -8.44 3.33 10.90
C ILE A 84 -8.51 4.03 12.26
N GLU A 85 -7.37 4.32 12.88
CA GLU A 85 -7.30 5.06 14.15
C GLU A 85 -7.95 6.45 14.03
N LYS A 86 -7.69 7.17 12.93
CA LYS A 86 -8.33 8.46 12.63
C LYS A 86 -9.85 8.36 12.47
N VAL A 87 -10.34 7.31 11.80
CA VAL A 87 -11.79 7.05 11.68
C VAL A 87 -12.42 6.79 13.04
N GLU A 88 -11.75 6.04 13.90
CA GLU A 88 -12.22 5.74 15.27
C GLU A 88 -12.30 7.02 16.12
N GLU A 89 -11.28 7.89 16.05
CA GLU A 89 -11.28 9.19 16.73
C GLU A 89 -12.40 10.11 16.23
N MET A 90 -12.53 10.25 14.91
CA MET A 90 -13.54 11.11 14.26
C MET A 90 -14.98 10.61 14.49
N THR A 91 -15.20 9.31 14.71
CA THR A 91 -16.53 8.75 14.99
C THR A 91 -17.10 9.21 16.34
N GLY A 92 -16.25 9.71 17.26
CA GLY A 92 -16.70 10.32 18.51
C GLY A 92 -17.36 11.69 18.36
N ASP A 93 -17.18 12.36 17.22
CA ASP A 93 -17.69 13.70 16.96
C ASP A 93 -18.94 13.66 16.08
N MET A 94 -20.10 14.05 16.63
CA MET A 94 -21.43 13.88 16.02
C MET A 94 -21.78 14.96 14.98
N ASP A 95 -20.79 15.69 14.43
CA ASP A 95 -21.01 16.67 13.37
C ASP A 95 -21.40 15.98 12.04
N PRO A 96 -22.55 16.33 11.43
CA PRO A 96 -22.93 15.84 10.10
C PRO A 96 -21.86 15.99 9.02
N LYS A 97 -20.97 16.99 9.10
CA LYS A 97 -19.83 17.14 8.17
C LYS A 97 -18.81 16.01 8.31
N THR A 98 -18.52 15.62 9.55
CA THR A 98 -17.63 14.51 9.90
C THR A 98 -18.14 13.21 9.31
N ASN A 99 -19.46 13.00 9.26
CA ASN A 99 -20.06 11.78 8.71
C ASN A 99 -19.76 11.56 7.21
N PHE A 100 -19.75 12.60 6.38
CA PHE A 100 -19.44 12.44 4.96
C PHE A 100 -17.96 12.17 4.72
N SER A 101 -17.09 12.89 5.42
CA SER A 101 -15.64 12.67 5.40
C SER A 101 -15.28 11.26 5.87
N LEU A 102 -15.94 10.77 6.93
CA LEU A 102 -15.80 9.41 7.43
C LEU A 102 -16.14 8.36 6.36
N ILE A 103 -17.24 8.55 5.61
CA ILE A 103 -17.62 7.62 4.52
C ILE A 103 -16.52 7.58 3.44
N ILE A 104 -15.96 8.72 3.05
CA ILE A 104 -14.88 8.78 2.05
C ILE A 104 -13.65 8.03 2.56
N ILE A 105 -13.18 8.34 3.78
CA ILE A 105 -11.99 7.71 4.36
C ILE A 105 -12.20 6.21 4.51
N GLN A 106 -13.35 5.77 5.04
CA GLN A 106 -13.69 4.35 5.16
C GLN A 106 -13.70 3.63 3.81
N THR A 107 -14.26 4.27 2.78
CA THR A 107 -14.31 3.70 1.42
C THR A 107 -12.91 3.53 0.84
N GLU A 108 -12.05 4.53 1.01
CA GLU A 108 -10.66 4.45 0.53
C GLU A 108 -9.84 3.44 1.34
N VAL A 109 -10.03 3.34 2.65
CA VAL A 109 -9.41 2.30 3.48
C VAL A 109 -9.75 0.91 2.94
N GLU A 110 -11.02 0.65 2.58
CA GLU A 110 -11.40 -0.63 2.01
C GLU A 110 -10.82 -0.86 0.60
N ARG A 111 -10.67 0.18 -0.22
CA ARG A 111 -9.99 0.11 -1.51
C ARG A 111 -8.53 -0.32 -1.36
N TRP A 112 -7.78 0.29 -0.43
CA TRP A 112 -6.38 -0.07 -0.18
C TRP A 112 -6.26 -1.50 0.36
N LYS A 113 -7.09 -1.87 1.34
CA LYS A 113 -7.14 -3.26 1.85
C LYS A 113 -7.51 -4.24 0.75
N PHE A 114 -8.41 -3.90 -0.17
CA PHE A 114 -8.76 -4.76 -1.31
C PHE A 114 -7.56 -5.03 -2.20
N ILE A 115 -6.82 -3.97 -2.59
CA ILE A 115 -5.64 -4.11 -3.45
C ILE A 115 -4.57 -4.98 -2.77
N ILE A 116 -4.22 -4.69 -1.52
CA ILE A 116 -3.22 -5.47 -0.77
C ILE A 116 -3.63 -6.94 -0.66
N ARG A 117 -4.87 -7.21 -0.22
CA ARG A 117 -5.36 -8.60 -0.14
C ARG A 117 -5.35 -9.29 -1.49
N SER A 118 -5.64 -8.57 -2.59
CA SER A 118 -5.61 -9.16 -3.93
C SER A 118 -4.19 -9.45 -4.42
N ILE A 119 -3.20 -8.63 -4.09
CA ILE A 119 -1.78 -8.89 -4.39
C ILE A 119 -1.34 -10.16 -3.66
N LEU A 120 -1.52 -10.19 -2.34
CA LEU A 120 -1.07 -11.31 -1.50
C LEU A 120 -1.72 -12.64 -1.92
N ARG A 121 -3.02 -12.65 -2.23
CA ARG A 121 -3.69 -13.87 -2.75
C ARG A 121 -3.12 -14.35 -4.07
N ALA A 122 -2.79 -13.44 -4.99
CA ALA A 122 -2.19 -13.81 -6.27
C ALA A 122 -0.79 -14.41 -6.07
N ARG A 123 0.00 -13.84 -5.16
CA ARG A 123 1.34 -14.33 -4.80
C ARG A 123 1.28 -15.71 -4.15
N ILE A 124 0.46 -15.88 -3.11
CA ILE A 124 0.25 -17.16 -2.42
C ILE A 124 -0.16 -18.24 -3.42
N ALA A 125 -1.11 -17.96 -4.33
CA ALA A 125 -1.52 -18.94 -5.34
C ALA A 125 -0.38 -19.39 -6.27
N LYS A 126 0.58 -18.51 -6.59
CA LYS A 126 1.78 -18.87 -7.37
C LYS A 126 2.78 -19.68 -6.55
N ILE A 127 2.98 -19.29 -5.30
CA ILE A 127 3.87 -19.99 -4.35
C ILE A 127 3.34 -21.40 -4.11
N ASP A 128 2.05 -21.56 -3.81
CA ASP A 128 1.40 -22.85 -3.56
C ASP A 128 1.50 -23.80 -4.77
N LYS A 129 1.38 -23.26 -5.98
CA LYS A 129 1.48 -24.07 -7.21
C LYS A 129 2.90 -24.59 -7.49
N HIS A 130 3.92 -23.86 -7.05
CA HIS A 130 5.32 -24.12 -7.40
C HIS A 130 6.25 -24.04 -6.19
N THR A 131 5.81 -24.51 -5.01
CA THR A 131 6.51 -24.31 -3.74
C THR A 131 7.94 -24.84 -3.75
N LEU A 132 8.12 -26.09 -4.20
CA LEU A 132 9.46 -26.71 -4.27
C LEU A 132 10.40 -25.97 -5.22
N TYR A 133 9.87 -25.37 -6.30
CA TYR A 133 10.66 -24.58 -7.23
C TYR A 133 11.16 -23.30 -6.55
N TYR A 134 10.29 -22.54 -5.89
CA TYR A 134 10.68 -21.30 -5.23
C TYR A 134 11.62 -21.50 -4.04
N LEU A 135 11.55 -22.65 -3.37
CA LEU A 135 12.47 -22.99 -2.28
C LEU A 135 13.81 -23.58 -2.77
N SER A 136 13.93 -23.93 -4.05
CA SER A 136 15.09 -24.68 -4.58
C SER A 136 16.39 -23.88 -4.68
N THR A 137 16.31 -22.56 -4.88
CA THR A 137 17.48 -21.70 -5.07
C THR A 137 17.40 -20.44 -4.21
N PRO A 138 18.54 -19.95 -3.68
CA PRO A 138 18.57 -18.70 -2.91
C PRO A 138 18.02 -17.51 -3.70
N GLU A 139 18.26 -17.46 -5.01
CA GLU A 139 17.76 -16.40 -5.90
C GLU A 139 16.23 -16.35 -5.93
N LEU A 140 15.56 -17.51 -6.02
CA LEU A 140 14.10 -17.57 -5.99
C LEU A 140 13.55 -17.24 -4.60
N GLN A 141 14.25 -17.63 -3.54
CA GLN A 141 13.87 -17.27 -2.16
C GLN A 141 13.89 -15.75 -1.93
N THR A 142 14.77 -15.00 -2.59
CA THR A 142 14.75 -13.53 -2.52
C THR A 142 13.48 -12.88 -3.06
N ARG A 143 12.66 -13.62 -3.82
CA ARG A 143 11.38 -13.12 -4.35
C ARG A 143 10.24 -13.21 -3.34
N LEU A 144 10.39 -13.97 -2.25
CA LEU A 144 9.41 -14.11 -1.18
C LEU A 144 9.66 -13.07 -0.09
N SER A 145 8.59 -12.65 0.60
CA SER A 145 8.73 -11.96 1.87
C SER A 145 9.07 -12.92 3.00
N GLU A 146 9.53 -12.37 4.14
CA GLU A 146 9.78 -13.14 5.36
C GLU A 146 8.52 -13.86 5.87
N THR A 147 7.32 -13.36 5.57
CA THR A 147 6.04 -13.98 5.94
C THR A 147 5.54 -15.01 4.91
N GLU A 148 6.14 -15.05 3.72
CA GLU A 148 5.79 -15.98 2.63
C GLU A 148 6.68 -17.24 2.62
N ILE A 149 7.73 -17.28 3.44
CA ILE A 149 8.62 -18.44 3.66
C ILE A 149 8.03 -19.35 4.74
#